data_AF-A0A7S0AID3-F1
#
_entry.id   AF-A0A7S0AID3-F1
#
_cell.length_a   1.000
_cell.length_b   1.000
_cell.length_c   1.000
_cell.angle_alpha   90.00
_cell.angle_beta   90.00
_cell.angle_gamma   90.00
#
_symmetry.space_group_name_H-M   'P 1'
#
loop_
_entity.id
_entity.type
_entity.pdbx_description
1 polymer ?
#
loop_
_entity_poly.entity_id
_entity_poly.type
_entity_poly.pdbx_seq_one_letter_code
_entity_poly.pdbx_strand_id
1 'polypeptide(L)'
;DDWNDHFYQAIEDWNEAGALELATVLDNEGPPCEKHTRGMVKTCNGDYGRTDWTGLNELLFENGWIVSSVAMMNENYLRNARDVERQYVMCHELGHAWGLPHRDEIVGNRDLGTCLDYTITPQNNMKPDEIDFENLSQMYGEMTIGRGRRLKMTASAGGADMFVSSYANTTHLAHGTKRRTTTRSTREGRSDRVLLHKSDSHEIWEEFLGNGRRLVTKVLLSTRRD
;
A
#
# COMPACT_ATOMS: atom_id res chain seq x y z
N ASP A 1 22.58 -8.87 8.37
CA ASP A 1 21.50 -7.89 8.19
C ASP A 1 20.31 -8.31 9.01
N ASP A 2 19.75 -7.36 9.76
CA ASP A 2 18.78 -7.53 10.84
C ASP A 2 17.33 -7.24 10.39
N TRP A 3 17.05 -7.43 9.11
CA TRP A 3 15.72 -7.16 8.56
C TRP A 3 14.66 -8.14 9.02
N ASN A 4 15.07 -9.34 9.44
CA ASN A 4 14.16 -10.36 9.94
C ASN A 4 13.46 -9.87 11.21
N ASP A 5 14.17 -9.23 12.14
CA ASP A 5 13.57 -8.74 13.38
C ASP A 5 12.53 -7.65 13.09
N HIS A 6 12.84 -6.73 12.18
CA HIS A 6 11.88 -5.72 11.72
C HIS A 6 10.65 -6.33 11.04
N PHE A 7 10.87 -7.31 10.17
CA PHE A 7 9.81 -8.01 9.47
C PHE A 7 8.88 -8.74 10.45
N TYR A 8 9.44 -9.53 11.36
CA TYR A 8 8.64 -10.29 12.33
C TYR A 8 7.89 -9.37 13.28
N GLN A 9 8.51 -8.28 13.75
CA GLN A 9 7.80 -7.28 14.56
C GLN A 9 6.62 -6.66 13.80
N ALA A 10 6.83 -6.24 12.55
CA ALA A 10 5.75 -5.63 11.77
C ALA A 10 4.62 -6.64 11.47
N ILE A 11 4.94 -7.91 11.24
CA ILE A 11 3.93 -8.96 11.08
C ILE A 11 3.16 -9.17 12.38
N GLU A 12 3.83 -9.20 13.54
CA GLU A 12 3.17 -9.30 14.84
C GLU A 12 2.20 -8.12 15.05
N ASP A 13 2.68 -6.89 14.83
CA ASP A 13 1.87 -5.68 15.01
C ASP A 13 0.62 -5.69 14.08
N TRP A 14 0.78 -6.05 12.80
CA TRP A 14 -0.34 -6.11 11.86
C TRP A 14 -1.32 -7.25 12.16
N ASN A 15 -0.85 -8.36 12.74
CA ASN A 15 -1.69 -9.51 13.09
C ASN A 15 -2.55 -9.24 14.34
N GLU A 16 -2.30 -8.16 15.10
CA GLU A 16 -3.17 -7.71 16.18
C GLU A 16 -4.55 -7.23 15.70
N ALA A 17 -4.68 -6.86 14.41
CA ALA A 17 -5.91 -6.30 13.83
C ALA A 17 -7.15 -7.21 13.93
N GLY A 18 -6.98 -8.51 14.16
CA GLY A 18 -8.08 -9.49 14.22
C GLY A 18 -8.79 -9.74 12.88
N ALA A 19 -8.63 -8.85 11.89
CA ALA A 19 -9.08 -9.01 10.51
C ALA A 19 -8.09 -9.80 9.63
N LEU A 20 -6.85 -9.99 10.10
CA LEU A 20 -5.78 -10.69 9.39
C LEU A 20 -5.35 -11.94 10.17
N GLU A 21 -5.08 -13.04 9.45
CA GLU A 21 -4.38 -14.23 9.96
C GLU A 21 -3.11 -14.42 9.13
N LEU A 22 -1.98 -13.92 9.63
CA LEU A 22 -0.72 -13.90 8.90
C LEU A 22 0.14 -15.12 9.26
N ALA A 23 0.65 -15.79 8.23
CA ALA A 23 1.66 -16.83 8.34
C ALA A 23 2.89 -16.45 7.51
N THR A 24 4.08 -16.71 8.05
CA THR A 24 5.34 -16.36 7.40
C THR A 24 6.08 -17.60 6.92
N VAL A 25 6.72 -17.48 5.76
CA VAL A 25 7.61 -18.50 5.20
C VAL A 25 8.84 -17.77 4.65
N LEU A 26 10.03 -18.21 5.06
CA LEU A 26 11.27 -17.73 4.46
C LEU A 26 11.47 -18.42 3.11
N ASP A 27 11.57 -17.64 2.04
CA ASP A 27 11.77 -18.13 0.68
C ASP A 27 13.11 -17.63 0.11
N ASN A 28 14.16 -18.45 0.24
CA ASN A 28 15.49 -18.13 -0.26
C ASN A 28 15.71 -18.56 -1.72
N GLU A 29 14.78 -19.34 -2.30
CA GLU A 29 14.89 -19.89 -3.65
C GLU A 29 13.85 -19.30 -4.62
N GLY A 30 13.00 -18.42 -4.09
CA GLY A 30 11.93 -17.76 -4.82
C GLY A 30 12.40 -16.89 -5.98
N PRO A 31 11.48 -16.55 -6.90
CA PRO A 31 11.78 -15.60 -7.96
C PRO A 31 12.20 -14.23 -7.39
N PRO A 32 12.87 -13.37 -8.20
CA PRO A 32 13.19 -11.99 -7.82
C PRO A 32 12.01 -11.27 -7.19
N CYS A 33 12.27 -10.34 -6.25
CA CYS A 33 11.22 -9.78 -5.39
C CYS A 33 10.04 -9.22 -6.20
N GLU A 34 10.34 -8.53 -7.31
CA GLU A 34 9.42 -7.86 -8.23
C GLU A 34 8.43 -8.82 -8.92
N LYS A 35 8.71 -10.13 -8.89
CA LYS A 35 7.79 -11.13 -9.42
C LYS A 35 6.73 -11.48 -8.37
N HIS A 36 5.51 -11.02 -8.64
CA HIS A 36 4.29 -11.34 -7.91
C HIS A 36 4.01 -12.85 -7.85
N THR A 37 3.72 -13.36 -6.66
CA THR A 37 3.22 -14.72 -6.43
C THR A 37 1.80 -14.62 -5.89
N ARG A 38 0.83 -15.22 -6.60
CA ARG A 38 -0.59 -15.17 -6.21
C ARG A 38 -0.79 -15.74 -4.80
N GLY A 39 -1.56 -15.03 -3.98
CA GLY A 39 -1.90 -15.40 -2.62
C GLY A 39 -0.80 -15.09 -1.60
N MET A 40 0.25 -14.38 -2.00
CA MET A 40 1.36 -14.04 -1.11
C MET A 40 1.64 -12.53 -1.11
N VAL A 41 2.10 -12.06 0.04
CA VAL A 41 2.85 -10.82 0.16
C VAL A 41 4.32 -11.20 0.23
N LYS A 42 5.08 -10.83 -0.80
CA LYS A 42 6.54 -10.98 -0.79
C LYS A 42 7.16 -9.74 -0.19
N THR A 43 8.03 -9.91 0.79
CA THR A 43 8.73 -8.81 1.45
C THR A 43 10.22 -9.01 1.30
N CYS A 44 10.92 -8.04 0.72
CA CYS A 44 12.36 -8.17 0.49
C CYS A 44 13.11 -6.87 0.73
N ASN A 45 14.27 -6.96 1.35
CA ASN A 45 15.29 -5.92 1.31
C ASN A 45 16.28 -6.20 0.16
N GLY A 46 16.77 -5.15 -0.47
CA GLY A 46 17.75 -5.25 -1.56
C GLY A 46 18.34 -3.89 -1.92
N ASP A 47 19.53 -3.88 -2.56
CA ASP A 47 20.09 -2.64 -3.11
C ASP A 47 19.47 -2.38 -4.48
N TYR A 48 18.41 -1.57 -4.50
CA TYR A 48 17.72 -1.18 -5.73
C TYR A 48 18.34 0.06 -6.38
N GLY A 49 19.45 0.57 -5.83
CA GLY A 49 20.13 1.77 -6.32
C GLY A 49 19.47 3.08 -5.87
N ARG A 50 19.96 4.19 -6.43
CA ARG A 50 19.47 5.54 -6.13
C ARG A 50 18.19 5.82 -6.93
N THR A 51 17.07 5.37 -6.39
CA THR A 51 15.75 5.38 -7.03
C THR A 51 14.80 6.46 -6.51
N ASP A 52 15.30 7.32 -5.63
CA ASP A 52 14.56 8.34 -4.89
C ASP A 52 13.53 7.78 -3.90
N TRP A 53 13.56 6.48 -3.59
CA TRP A 53 12.65 5.86 -2.61
C TRP A 53 13.35 4.95 -1.59
N THR A 54 12.86 4.99 -0.36
CA THR A 54 13.29 4.14 0.75
C THR A 54 12.48 2.85 0.84
N GLY A 55 11.17 2.93 0.55
CA GLY A 55 10.25 1.81 0.49
C GLY A 55 9.36 1.88 -0.75
N LEU A 56 8.90 0.72 -1.21
CA LEU A 56 7.96 0.60 -2.32
C LEU A 56 7.05 -0.62 -2.10
N ASN A 57 5.75 -0.44 -2.31
CA ASN A 57 4.79 -1.52 -2.34
C ASN A 57 4.05 -1.60 -3.69
N GLU A 58 3.92 -2.80 -4.24
CA GLU A 58 3.03 -3.08 -5.36
C GLU A 58 1.87 -3.96 -4.94
N LEU A 59 0.66 -3.59 -5.37
CA LEU A 59 -0.56 -4.39 -5.26
C LEU A 59 -1.00 -4.84 -6.66
N LEU A 60 -1.06 -6.15 -6.87
CA LEU A 60 -1.70 -6.70 -8.04
C LEU A 60 -3.16 -6.98 -7.73
N PHE A 61 -4.05 -6.29 -8.44
CA PHE A 61 -5.46 -6.57 -8.41
C PHE A 61 -5.87 -7.47 -9.57
N GLU A 62 -6.87 -8.31 -9.33
CA GLU A 62 -7.60 -9.05 -10.35
C GLU A 62 -9.09 -9.05 -9.99
N ASN A 63 -9.92 -8.50 -10.87
CA ASN A 63 -11.38 -8.43 -10.70
C ASN A 63 -11.81 -7.79 -9.35
N GLY A 64 -11.09 -6.75 -8.93
CA GLY A 64 -11.37 -6.01 -7.69
C GLY A 64 -10.72 -6.57 -6.43
N TRP A 65 -10.10 -7.75 -6.49
CA TRP A 65 -9.42 -8.37 -5.35
C TRP A 65 -7.92 -8.13 -5.40
N ILE A 66 -7.30 -7.87 -4.25
CA ILE A 66 -5.85 -7.97 -4.10
C ILE A 66 -5.49 -9.45 -4.21
N VAL A 67 -4.70 -9.82 -5.22
CA VAL A 67 -4.32 -11.22 -5.46
C VAL A 67 -2.85 -11.49 -5.18
N SER A 68 -2.03 -10.45 -5.06
CA SER A 68 -0.65 -10.52 -4.54
C SER A 68 -0.14 -9.13 -4.18
N SER A 69 0.89 -9.08 -3.34
CA SER A 69 1.65 -7.86 -3.07
C SER A 69 3.15 -8.12 -3.04
N VAL A 70 3.94 -7.09 -3.33
CA VAL A 70 5.39 -7.06 -3.20
C VAL A 70 5.78 -5.80 -2.44
N ALA A 71 6.42 -5.95 -1.29
CA ALA A 71 7.01 -4.87 -0.49
C ALA A 71 8.54 -4.92 -0.58
N MET A 72 9.16 -3.79 -0.93
CA MET A 72 10.58 -3.68 -1.17
C MET A 72 11.21 -2.58 -0.30
N MET A 73 12.27 -2.94 0.42
CA MET A 73 13.04 -2.02 1.28
C MET A 73 14.38 -1.73 0.62
N ASN A 74 14.66 -0.46 0.32
CA ASN A 74 15.85 -0.08 -0.42
C ASN A 74 17.08 0.09 0.47
N GLU A 75 17.97 -0.90 0.42
CA GLU A 75 19.26 -0.88 1.10
C GLU A 75 20.14 0.29 0.69
N ASN A 76 19.97 0.83 -0.52
CA ASN A 76 20.73 2.00 -0.95
C ASN A 76 20.57 3.19 0.02
N TYR A 77 19.38 3.31 0.61
CA TYR A 77 19.05 4.35 1.59
C TYR A 77 19.03 3.81 3.04
N LEU A 78 18.68 2.54 3.24
CA LEU A 78 18.39 1.97 4.56
C LEU A 78 19.51 1.13 5.17
N ARG A 79 20.59 0.83 4.43
CA ARG A 79 21.74 0.04 4.94
C ARG A 79 22.39 0.65 6.19
N ASN A 80 22.39 1.98 6.30
CA ASN A 80 22.96 2.70 7.46
C ASN A 80 21.91 3.55 8.20
N ALA A 81 20.62 3.28 7.95
CA ALA A 81 19.55 3.91 8.72
C ALA A 81 19.50 3.32 10.14
N ARG A 82 18.92 4.07 11.08
CA ARG A 82 18.60 3.59 12.43
C ARG A 82 17.49 2.56 12.36
N ASP A 83 17.45 1.69 13.35
CA ASP A 83 16.42 0.65 13.48
C ASP A 83 15.00 1.21 13.46
N VAL A 84 14.79 2.40 14.02
CA VAL A 84 13.48 3.08 14.00
C VAL A 84 13.02 3.43 12.58
N GLU A 85 13.93 3.76 11.67
CA GLU A 85 13.61 4.08 10.28
C GLU A 85 13.34 2.81 9.47
N ARG A 86 14.10 1.73 9.73
CA ARG A 86 13.84 0.42 9.12
C ARG A 86 12.51 -0.16 9.56
N GLN A 87 12.21 -0.08 10.86
CA GLN A 87 10.93 -0.53 11.41
C GLN A 87 9.77 0.27 10.82
N TYR A 88 9.89 1.60 10.77
CA TYR A 88 8.90 2.48 10.15
C TYR A 88 8.61 2.06 8.70
N VAL A 89 9.64 1.97 7.84
CA VAL A 89 9.46 1.61 6.43
C VAL A 89 8.89 0.19 6.28
N MET A 90 9.34 -0.77 7.09
CA MET A 90 8.80 -2.13 7.07
C MET A 90 7.30 -2.16 7.38
N CYS A 91 6.90 -1.49 8.46
CA CYS A 91 5.50 -1.39 8.83
C CYS A 91 4.67 -0.68 7.76
N HIS A 92 5.19 0.44 7.23
CA HIS A 92 4.52 1.27 6.22
C HIS A 92 4.20 0.47 4.94
N GLU A 93 5.21 -0.19 4.36
CA GLU A 93 5.03 -0.93 3.11
C GLU A 93 4.17 -2.19 3.29
N LEU A 94 4.18 -2.80 4.48
CA LEU A 94 3.25 -3.89 4.80
C LEU A 94 1.82 -3.38 4.96
N GLY A 95 1.59 -2.21 5.55
CA GLY A 95 0.26 -1.59 5.60
C GLY A 95 -0.34 -1.39 4.20
N HIS A 96 0.50 -1.00 3.24
CA HIS A 96 0.12 -0.96 1.84
C HIS A 96 -0.14 -2.33 1.22
N ALA A 97 0.61 -3.37 1.61
CA ALA A 97 0.36 -4.74 1.17
C ALA A 97 -1.04 -5.22 1.57
N TRP A 98 -1.58 -4.71 2.68
CA TRP A 98 -2.94 -4.96 3.15
C TRP A 98 -3.98 -4.06 2.49
N GLY A 99 -3.59 -3.20 1.56
CA GLY A 99 -4.47 -2.31 0.81
C GLY A 99 -4.79 -0.98 1.49
N LEU A 100 -4.19 -0.67 2.64
CA LEU A 100 -4.47 0.56 3.36
C LEU A 100 -3.84 1.79 2.66
N PRO A 101 -4.54 2.95 2.65
CA PRO A 101 -3.97 4.23 2.22
C PRO A 101 -3.11 4.85 3.32
N HIS A 102 -2.47 5.99 3.03
CA HIS A 102 -1.90 6.82 4.09
C HIS A 102 -2.99 7.35 5.02
N ARG A 103 -2.59 7.64 6.25
CA ARG A 103 -3.42 8.27 7.29
C ARG A 103 -3.30 9.78 7.24
N ASP A 104 -2.07 10.26 7.02
CA ASP A 104 -1.75 11.65 6.75
C ASP A 104 -0.50 11.71 5.87
N GLU A 105 -0.46 12.71 4.99
CA GLU A 105 0.59 12.89 4.00
C GLU A 105 1.42 14.16 4.29
N ILE A 106 1.09 14.92 5.34
CA ILE A 106 1.77 16.15 5.72
C ILE A 106 2.95 15.85 6.67
N VAL A 107 4.11 15.51 6.10
CA VAL A 107 5.34 15.06 6.81
C VAL A 107 5.75 15.88 8.05
N GLY A 108 5.46 17.19 8.08
CA GLY A 108 5.92 18.11 9.12
C GLY A 108 4.90 18.46 10.19
N ASN A 109 3.69 17.88 10.15
CA ASN A 109 2.69 18.12 11.19
C ASN A 109 2.86 17.16 12.38
N ARG A 110 1.87 17.11 13.26
CA ARG A 110 1.96 16.29 14.48
C ARG A 110 1.67 14.84 14.13
N ASP A 111 2.61 13.97 14.53
CA ASP A 111 2.46 12.53 14.35
C ASP A 111 1.14 11.98 14.90
N LEU A 112 0.51 11.10 14.11
CA LEU A 112 -0.70 10.36 14.47
C LEU A 112 -0.41 9.12 15.32
N GLY A 113 0.84 8.63 15.33
CA GLY A 113 1.24 7.45 16.09
C GLY A 113 1.06 6.13 15.34
N THR A 114 0.92 6.17 14.01
CA THR A 114 0.74 5.02 13.12
C THR A 114 1.81 5.03 12.02
N CYS A 115 2.28 3.86 11.60
CA CYS A 115 3.24 3.76 10.50
C CYS A 115 2.68 4.14 9.13
N LEU A 116 1.37 4.35 8.99
CA LEU A 116 0.76 4.91 7.79
C LEU A 116 0.68 6.45 7.80
N ASP A 117 1.27 7.09 8.81
CA ASP A 117 1.49 8.53 8.89
C ASP A 117 2.86 8.92 8.33
N TYR A 118 2.90 10.00 7.56
CA TYR A 118 4.16 10.58 7.09
C TYR A 118 4.80 11.47 8.11
N THR A 119 6.09 11.24 8.33
CA THR A 119 6.78 11.82 9.47
C THR A 119 8.26 12.04 9.21
N ILE A 120 8.81 13.07 9.84
CA ILE A 120 10.25 13.24 10.04
C ILE A 120 10.76 12.61 11.36
N THR A 121 9.84 12.07 12.17
CA THR A 121 10.05 11.49 13.51
C THR A 121 9.61 10.03 13.56
N PRO A 122 10.23 9.12 12.78
CA PRO A 122 9.80 7.73 12.61
C PRO A 122 9.67 6.95 13.91
N GLN A 123 10.42 7.31 14.96
CA GLN A 123 10.31 6.68 16.29
C GLN A 123 8.91 6.76 16.94
N ASN A 124 8.06 7.69 16.49
CA ASN A 124 6.69 7.81 17.00
C ASN A 124 5.67 6.98 16.19
N ASN A 125 6.05 6.51 15.00
CA ASN A 125 5.16 5.93 13.99
C ASN A 125 5.62 4.52 13.57
N MET A 126 6.21 3.72 14.46
CA MET A 126 6.84 2.45 14.07
C MET A 126 5.88 1.26 13.88
N LYS A 127 4.58 1.43 14.15
CA LYS A 127 3.58 0.36 14.19
C LYS A 127 2.20 0.86 13.74
N PRO A 128 1.25 -0.01 13.35
CA PRO A 128 -0.15 0.36 13.16
C PRO A 128 -0.81 0.89 14.44
N ASP A 129 -1.92 1.59 14.26
CA ASP A 129 -2.82 2.01 15.35
C ASP A 129 -4.20 1.31 15.27
N GLU A 130 -5.06 1.63 16.25
CA GLU A 130 -6.42 1.08 16.33
C GLU A 130 -7.27 1.43 15.10
N ILE A 131 -7.03 2.58 14.46
CA ILE A 131 -7.81 3.01 13.31
C ILE A 131 -7.37 2.26 12.06
N ASP A 132 -6.10 1.91 11.94
CA ASP A 132 -5.64 1.00 10.89
C ASP A 132 -6.34 -0.37 11.00
N PHE A 133 -6.50 -0.89 12.22
CA PHE A 133 -7.21 -2.13 12.46
C PHE A 133 -8.70 -2.03 12.12
N GLU A 134 -9.37 -0.94 12.51
CA GLU A 134 -10.76 -0.67 12.12
C GLU A 134 -10.93 -0.64 10.60
N ASN A 135 -9.99 -0.04 9.87
CA ASN A 135 -10.03 0.00 8.40
C ASN A 135 -9.86 -1.40 7.81
N LEU A 136 -8.99 -2.24 8.37
CA LEU A 136 -8.84 -3.63 7.97
C LEU A 136 -10.11 -4.44 8.23
N SER A 137 -10.75 -4.28 9.39
CA SER A 137 -12.03 -4.91 9.71
C SER A 137 -13.15 -4.46 8.78
N GLN A 138 -13.13 -3.21 8.30
CA GLN A 138 -14.09 -2.75 7.28
C GLN A 138 -13.83 -3.37 5.91
N MET A 139 -12.56 -3.58 5.54
CA MET A 139 -12.17 -4.15 4.24
C MET A 139 -12.36 -5.67 4.18
N TYR A 140 -11.94 -6.39 5.24
CA TYR A 140 -11.86 -7.85 5.26
C TYR A 140 -12.93 -8.51 6.14
N GLY A 141 -13.61 -7.72 6.98
CA GLY A 141 -14.50 -8.23 8.02
C GLY A 141 -13.75 -8.65 9.28
N GLU A 142 -14.50 -8.86 10.35
CA GLU A 142 -13.99 -9.43 11.59
C GLU A 142 -13.81 -10.94 11.43
N MET A 143 -12.63 -11.49 11.76
CA MET A 143 -12.49 -12.93 11.90
C MET A 143 -13.24 -13.38 13.15
N THR A 144 -14.50 -13.81 12.99
CA THR A 144 -15.22 -14.41 14.11
C THR A 144 -14.59 -15.75 14.45
N ILE A 145 -13.62 -15.78 15.37
CA ILE A 145 -13.22 -17.01 16.04
C ILE A 145 -14.46 -17.49 16.82
N GLY A 146 -15.05 -18.58 16.34
CA GLY A 146 -16.37 -19.03 16.73
C GLY A 146 -16.61 -19.11 18.24
N ARG A 147 -17.39 -18.16 18.77
CA ARG A 147 -18.32 -18.40 19.87
C ARG A 147 -19.68 -17.87 19.47
N GLY A 148 -20.56 -18.81 19.13
CA GLY A 148 -21.83 -18.56 18.47
C GLY A 148 -22.64 -17.43 19.10
N ARG A 149 -22.94 -16.42 18.28
CA ARG A 149 -24.13 -15.57 18.42
C ARG A 149 -24.62 -15.23 17.03
N ARG A 150 -25.86 -15.64 16.73
CA ARG A 150 -26.63 -15.18 15.57
C ARG A 150 -26.83 -13.67 15.71
N LEU A 151 -26.06 -12.88 14.97
CA LEU A 151 -26.43 -11.51 14.65
C LEU A 151 -27.09 -11.55 13.28
N LYS A 152 -28.40 -11.31 13.26
CA LYS A 152 -29.16 -11.09 12.04
C LYS A 152 -28.55 -9.88 11.33
N MET A 153 -27.91 -10.08 10.18
CA MET A 153 -27.82 -9.01 9.20
C MET A 153 -29.23 -8.77 8.66
N THR A 154 -29.79 -7.60 8.93
CA THR A 154 -30.86 -7.09 8.08
C THR A 154 -30.20 -6.73 6.77
N ALA A 155 -30.70 -7.33 5.69
CA ALA A 155 -30.24 -7.05 4.34
C ALA A 155 -30.55 -5.58 4.01
N SER A 156 -29.54 -4.72 4.16
CA SER A 156 -29.54 -3.44 3.48
C SER A 156 -29.04 -3.71 2.05
N ALA A 157 -29.97 -3.61 1.10
CA ALA A 157 -29.66 -3.57 -0.32
C ALA A 157 -28.70 -2.40 -0.58
N GLY A 158 -27.45 -2.74 -0.93
CA GLY A 158 -26.38 -1.78 -1.20
C GLY A 158 -25.07 -2.52 -1.39
N GLY A 159 -25.03 -3.35 -2.44
CA GLY A 159 -23.86 -4.15 -2.77
C GLY A 159 -22.68 -3.27 -3.22
N ALA A 160 -21.49 -3.65 -2.77
CA ALA A 160 -20.24 -3.65 -3.53
C ALA A 160 -19.84 -2.36 -4.29
N ASP A 161 -20.08 -1.18 -3.71
CA ASP A 161 -19.48 0.09 -4.15
C ASP A 161 -19.09 0.92 -2.91
N MET A 162 -18.03 0.51 -2.21
CA MET A 162 -17.35 1.35 -1.22
C MET A 162 -15.89 0.90 -1.12
N PHE A 163 -14.96 1.86 -1.14
CA PHE A 163 -13.49 1.73 -1.32
C PHE A 163 -12.93 1.75 -2.77
N VAL A 164 -13.68 2.32 -3.72
CA VAL A 164 -13.08 3.02 -4.87
C VAL A 164 -13.44 4.50 -4.79
N SER A 165 -13.06 5.23 -3.74
CA SER A 165 -13.06 6.69 -3.78
C SER A 165 -12.38 7.34 -2.57
N SER A 166 -11.11 7.72 -2.72
CA SER A 166 -10.60 8.98 -2.16
C SER A 166 -9.96 9.88 -3.22
N TYR A 167 -9.95 9.46 -4.51
CA TYR A 167 -9.33 10.22 -5.60
C TYR A 167 -10.29 10.69 -6.70
N ALA A 168 -11.60 10.47 -6.53
CA ALA A 168 -12.61 10.93 -7.49
C ALA A 168 -13.56 11.94 -6.83
N ASN A 169 -13.09 13.18 -6.60
CA ASN A 169 -13.93 14.38 -6.70
C ASN A 169 -13.12 15.68 -6.49
N THR A 170 -12.73 16.34 -7.58
CA THR A 170 -12.95 17.80 -7.69
C THR A 170 -13.18 18.17 -9.15
N THR A 171 -14.21 18.97 -9.39
CA THR A 171 -14.64 19.63 -10.63
C THR A 171 -15.75 18.95 -11.45
N HIS A 172 -16.99 19.20 -11.02
CA HIS A 172 -18.09 19.45 -11.96
C HIS A 172 -18.59 20.89 -11.75
N LEU A 173 -18.95 21.54 -12.88
CA LEU A 173 -19.56 22.86 -13.06
C LEU A 173 -18.61 24.04 -13.37
N ALA A 174 -18.29 24.18 -14.66
CA ALA A 174 -18.54 25.45 -15.34
C ALA A 174 -18.93 25.18 -16.81
N HIS A 175 -20.13 25.64 -17.17
CA HIS A 175 -20.64 25.73 -18.53
C HIS A 175 -19.65 26.47 -19.47
N GLY A 176 -19.37 25.89 -20.63
CA GLY A 176 -18.63 26.58 -21.69
C GLY A 176 -18.43 25.72 -22.93
N THR A 177 -19.27 25.93 -23.93
CA THR A 177 -19.18 25.37 -25.28
C THR A 177 -17.80 25.55 -25.92
N LYS A 178 -17.17 24.45 -26.37
CA LYS A 178 -16.32 24.42 -27.59
C LYS A 178 -16.00 22.99 -28.03
N ARG A 179 -16.56 22.61 -29.18
CA ARG A 179 -16.20 21.45 -30.01
C ARG A 179 -14.70 21.51 -30.34
N ARG A 180 -13.97 20.41 -30.12
CA ARG A 180 -12.70 20.16 -30.81
C ARG A 180 -12.53 18.67 -31.10
N THR A 181 -12.82 18.32 -32.35
CA THR A 181 -12.38 17.11 -33.04
C THR A 181 -10.86 17.09 -33.07
N THR A 182 -10.21 15.97 -32.69
CA THR A 182 -8.99 15.46 -33.35
C THR A 182 -8.62 14.06 -32.85
N THR A 183 -8.73 13.10 -33.78
CA THR A 183 -7.81 11.97 -34.06
C THR A 183 -7.48 10.94 -32.97
N ARG A 184 -8.14 9.80 -33.10
CA ARG A 184 -7.79 8.48 -32.57
C ARG A 184 -6.46 8.03 -33.19
N SER A 185 -5.38 8.01 -32.40
CA SER A 185 -4.10 7.40 -32.76
C SER A 185 -3.92 6.13 -31.95
N THR A 186 -4.12 4.98 -32.59
CA THR A 186 -3.71 3.67 -32.09
C THR A 186 -2.18 3.65 -31.95
N ARG A 187 -1.67 3.62 -30.71
CA ARG A 187 -0.28 3.27 -30.41
C ARG A 187 -0.29 2.07 -29.48
N GLU A 188 -0.06 0.89 -30.06
CA GLU A 188 0.39 -0.28 -29.32
C GLU A 188 1.75 0.02 -28.66
N GLY A 189 1.93 -0.41 -27.41
CA GLY A 189 3.25 -0.64 -26.83
C GLY A 189 3.81 0.41 -25.87
N ARG A 190 3.01 1.34 -25.33
CA ARG A 190 3.40 2.13 -24.15
C ARG A 190 2.60 1.59 -22.97
N SER A 191 3.29 1.16 -21.90
CA SER A 191 2.66 0.88 -20.61
C SER A 191 1.70 2.02 -20.29
N ASP A 192 0.40 1.71 -20.12
CA ASP A 192 -0.65 2.66 -19.75
C ASP A 192 -0.54 2.99 -18.24
N ARG A 193 0.69 3.27 -17.80
CA ARG A 193 0.99 3.65 -16.41
C ARG A 193 0.60 5.11 -16.19
N VAL A 194 -0.35 5.31 -15.29
CA VAL A 194 -0.93 6.61 -14.94
C VAL A 194 -0.46 7.01 -13.54
N LEU A 195 0.03 8.24 -13.40
CA LEU A 195 0.31 8.84 -12.09
C LEU A 195 -1.03 9.25 -11.46
N LEU A 196 -1.40 8.61 -10.35
CA LEU A 196 -2.62 8.91 -9.61
C LEU A 196 -2.40 10.04 -8.58
N HIS A 197 -1.24 10.04 -7.94
CA HIS A 197 -0.89 11.02 -6.93
C HIS A 197 0.63 11.24 -6.85
N LYS A 198 1.05 12.48 -6.56
CA LYS A 198 2.44 12.82 -6.25
C LYS A 198 2.52 13.93 -5.20
N SER A 199 3.34 13.71 -4.18
CA SER A 199 3.75 14.73 -3.21
C SER A 199 5.28 14.79 -3.12
N ASP A 200 5.82 15.56 -2.18
CA ASP A 200 7.25 15.57 -1.88
C ASP A 200 7.74 14.29 -1.18
N SER A 201 6.82 13.51 -0.61
CA SER A 201 7.10 12.30 0.16
C SER A 201 6.67 11.01 -0.55
N HIS A 202 5.85 11.06 -1.60
CA HIS A 202 5.38 9.83 -2.24
C HIS A 202 4.82 9.98 -3.64
N GLU A 203 4.66 8.83 -4.30
CA GLU A 203 3.97 8.69 -5.57
C GLU A 203 3.05 7.45 -5.58
N ILE A 204 1.91 7.56 -6.27
CA ILE A 204 1.02 6.43 -6.54
C ILE A 204 0.84 6.30 -8.05
N TRP A 205 1.12 5.12 -8.58
CA TRP A 205 0.99 4.80 -9.99
C TRP A 205 0.01 3.66 -10.18
N GLU A 206 -0.75 3.69 -11.27
CA GLU A 206 -1.62 2.58 -11.70
C GLU A 206 -1.27 2.16 -13.12
N GLU A 207 -1.16 0.86 -13.36
CA GLU A 207 -0.97 0.29 -14.69
C GLU A 207 -2.06 -0.74 -14.98
N PHE A 208 -2.77 -0.56 -16.09
CA PHE A 208 -3.75 -1.53 -16.57
C PHE A 208 -3.06 -2.68 -17.31
N LEU A 209 -3.20 -3.89 -16.78
CA LEU A 209 -2.57 -5.09 -17.37
C LEU A 209 -3.53 -5.88 -18.28
N GLY A 210 -4.78 -5.41 -18.42
CA GLY A 210 -5.84 -6.09 -19.15
C GLY A 210 -6.47 -7.24 -18.36
N ASN A 211 -7.57 -7.81 -18.88
CA ASN A 211 -8.27 -8.96 -18.29
C ASN A 211 -8.68 -8.76 -16.81
N GLY A 212 -9.15 -7.56 -16.47
CA GLY A 212 -9.54 -7.22 -15.10
C GLY A 212 -8.37 -7.07 -14.12
N ARG A 213 -7.12 -7.09 -14.61
CA ARG A 213 -5.92 -6.91 -13.80
C ARG A 213 -5.40 -5.49 -13.87
N ARG A 214 -4.96 -4.98 -12.73
CA ARG A 214 -4.23 -3.71 -12.61
C ARG A 214 -3.14 -3.83 -11.56
N LEU A 215 -2.05 -3.11 -11.76
CA LEU A 215 -0.96 -2.97 -10.80
C LEU A 215 -1.06 -1.57 -10.19
N VAL A 216 -1.04 -1.48 -8.87
CA VAL A 216 -0.95 -0.20 -8.14
C VAL A 216 0.39 -0.18 -7.43
N THR A 217 1.25 0.79 -7.74
CA THR A 217 2.55 0.98 -7.12
C THR A 217 2.50 2.19 -6.21
N LYS A 218 2.86 2.01 -4.93
CA LYS A 218 3.02 3.06 -3.93
C LYS A 218 4.49 3.20 -3.59
N VAL A 219 4.99 4.42 -3.60
CA VAL A 219 6.42 4.72 -3.47
C VAL A 219 6.63 5.68 -2.31
N LEU A 220 7.43 5.30 -1.32
CA LEU A 220 7.86 6.19 -0.23
C LEU A 220 9.17 6.88 -0.62
N LEU A 221 9.08 8.17 -0.95
CA LEU A 221 10.23 8.95 -1.44
C LEU A 221 11.25 9.23 -0.34
N SER A 222 12.52 9.18 -0.70
CA SER A 222 13.63 9.54 0.19
C SER A 222 13.64 11.05 0.43
N THR A 223 13.76 11.46 1.70
CA THR A 223 13.85 12.88 2.10
C THR A 223 15.20 13.52 1.78
N ARG A 224 16.20 12.74 1.36
CA ARG A 224 17.52 13.22 0.95
C ARG A 224 17.57 13.37 -0.57
N ARG A 225 17.19 14.55 -1.07
CA ARG A 225 17.75 15.03 -2.35
C ARG A 225 19.12 15.60 -2.02
N ASP A 226 20.15 14.93 -2.53
CA ASP A 226 21.59 15.29 -2.53
C ASP A 226 21.99 16.68 -2.01
#